data_AF-A0A7S1PCL8-F1
#
_entry.id   AF-A0A7S1PCL8-F1
#
_cell.length_a   1.000
_cell.length_b   1.000
_cell.length_c   1.000
_cell.angle_alpha   90.00
_cell.angle_beta   90.00
_cell.angle_gamma   90.00
#
_symmetry.space_group_name_H-M   'P 1'
#
loop_
_entity.id
_entity.type
_entity.pdbx_description
1 polymer ?
#
loop_
_entity_poly.entity_id
_entity_poly.type
_entity_poly.pdbx_seq_one_letter_code
_entity_poly.pdbx_strand_id
1 'polypeptide(L)'
;ALAEQPPRRFPDGIIIGTTATFGAPHYGTKLVGRLIYREDVSSMHCKPGYFNITKDLPDLKDFDGNVNNLPTAFDSLIIVVDRGVCTFVTKVKVAQDEYKATAVVVADSKTSSYTWQDIQHIIMADDGYGKDIYIPSILIDHETGQLLKDYIKQADMSNEEDEKTVYGTLEWGVSEKDVVIVDFWTYASSQEGEYSRSDHPPSLDACLAG
;
A
#
# COMPACT_ATOMS: atom_id res chain seq x y z
N ALA A 1 -28.65 1.76 -4.16
CA ALA A 1 -28.56 1.92 -2.69
C ALA A 1 -27.15 1.66 -2.12
N LEU A 2 -26.35 0.71 -2.65
CA LEU A 2 -24.92 0.56 -2.28
C LEU A 2 -23.97 1.50 -3.03
N ALA A 3 -24.20 1.76 -4.32
CA ALA A 3 -23.38 2.69 -5.13
C ALA A 3 -23.29 4.13 -4.59
N GLU A 4 -24.20 4.54 -3.69
CA GLU A 4 -24.18 5.85 -3.03
C GLU A 4 -23.41 5.86 -1.70
N GLN A 5 -22.98 4.69 -1.19
CA GLN A 5 -22.33 4.60 0.12
C GLN A 5 -20.86 5.06 0.12
N PRO A 6 -20.03 4.75 -0.90
CA PRO A 6 -18.66 5.26 -0.93
C PRO A 6 -18.59 6.80 -0.97
N PRO A 7 -19.37 7.53 -1.80
CA PRO A 7 -19.39 9.00 -1.77
C PRO A 7 -19.96 9.59 -0.48
N ARG A 8 -20.83 8.85 0.24
CA ARG A 8 -21.36 9.32 1.54
C ARG A 8 -20.37 9.14 2.68
N ARG A 9 -19.56 8.07 2.66
CA ARG A 9 -18.54 7.81 3.69
C ARG A 9 -17.23 8.55 3.38
N PHE A 10 -16.91 8.72 2.10
CA PHE A 10 -15.76 9.45 1.59
C PHE A 10 -16.24 10.55 0.65
N PRO A 11 -16.72 11.69 1.20
CA PRO A 11 -17.20 12.81 0.39
C PRO A 11 -16.15 13.34 -0.59
N ASP A 12 -14.87 13.24 -0.21
CA ASP A 12 -13.74 13.65 -1.05
C ASP A 12 -13.12 12.47 -1.84
N GLY A 13 -13.68 11.26 -1.70
CA GLY A 13 -13.17 10.04 -2.34
C GLY A 13 -11.85 9.50 -1.77
N ILE A 14 -11.37 10.05 -0.65
CA ILE A 14 -10.10 9.69 -0.03
C ILE A 14 -10.30 8.58 1.00
N ILE A 15 -9.57 7.48 0.85
CA ILE A 15 -9.50 6.38 1.82
C ILE A 15 -8.12 6.41 2.48
N ILE A 16 -8.09 6.46 3.80
CA ILE A 16 -6.84 6.42 4.55
C ILE A 16 -6.48 4.96 4.88
N GLY A 17 -5.23 4.60 4.63
CA GLY A 17 -4.66 3.31 5.00
C GLY A 17 -3.23 3.44 5.52
N THR A 18 -2.63 2.32 5.87
CA THR A 18 -1.23 2.21 6.31
C THR A 18 -0.41 1.45 5.29
N THR A 19 0.83 1.88 5.03
CA THR A 19 1.71 1.26 4.03
C THR A 19 2.50 0.10 4.63
N ALA A 20 2.85 -0.89 3.79
CA ALA A 20 3.75 -1.95 4.22
C ALA A 20 5.21 -1.51 4.33
N THR A 21 5.97 -2.24 5.15
CA THR A 21 7.43 -2.06 5.30
C THR A 21 8.21 -2.77 4.19
N PHE A 22 7.54 -3.36 3.21
CA PHE A 22 8.10 -4.07 2.06
C PHE A 22 7.43 -3.58 0.78
N GLY A 23 8.12 -3.71 -0.36
CA GLY A 23 7.63 -3.20 -1.64
C GLY A 23 7.32 -1.69 -1.65
N ALA A 24 7.83 -0.94 -0.67
CA ALA A 24 7.47 0.45 -0.47
C ALA A 24 7.88 1.29 -1.69
N PRO A 25 6.97 2.13 -2.22
CA PRO A 25 7.28 2.97 -3.36
C PRO A 25 8.09 4.19 -2.91
N HIS A 26 8.67 4.91 -3.87
CA HIS A 26 9.30 6.19 -3.57
C HIS A 26 8.24 7.20 -3.14
N TYR A 27 8.47 7.91 -2.03
CA TYR A 27 7.59 8.99 -1.56
C TYR A 27 7.42 10.07 -2.65
N GLY A 28 6.24 10.70 -2.69
CA GLY A 28 5.91 11.71 -3.69
C GLY A 28 5.50 11.13 -5.06
N THR A 29 5.41 9.80 -5.18
CA THR A 29 4.85 9.15 -6.37
C THR A 29 3.35 8.87 -6.19
N LYS A 30 2.63 8.89 -7.32
CA LYS A 30 1.22 8.46 -7.40
C LYS A 30 1.15 7.26 -8.33
N LEU A 31 0.37 6.25 -7.94
CA LEU A 31 0.10 5.06 -8.73
C LEU A 31 -1.39 5.04 -9.06
N VAL A 32 -1.73 5.17 -10.33
CA VAL A 32 -3.12 5.10 -10.81
C VAL A 32 -3.34 3.74 -11.44
N GLY A 33 -4.38 3.02 -11.06
CA GLY A 33 -4.64 1.70 -11.62
C GLY A 33 -6.09 1.22 -11.51
N ARG A 34 -6.41 0.18 -12.26
CA ARG A 34 -7.71 -0.51 -12.20
C ARG A 34 -7.77 -1.33 -10.91
N LEU A 35 -8.82 -1.12 -10.14
CA LEU A 35 -9.10 -1.88 -8.93
C LEU A 35 -9.84 -3.17 -9.28
N ILE A 36 -9.32 -4.31 -8.82
CA ILE A 36 -9.96 -5.62 -9.00
C ILE A 36 -10.12 -6.31 -7.65
N TYR A 37 -11.28 -6.92 -7.46
CA TYR A 37 -11.56 -7.79 -6.33
C TYR A 37 -12.25 -9.07 -6.80
N ARG A 38 -11.78 -10.20 -6.30
CA ARG A 38 -12.45 -11.50 -6.43
C ARG A 38 -12.52 -12.15 -5.07
N GLU A 39 -13.66 -12.72 -4.75
CA GLU A 39 -13.86 -13.36 -3.46
C GLU A 39 -13.14 -14.71 -3.40
N ASP A 40 -12.38 -14.96 -2.34
CA ASP A 40 -11.74 -16.24 -2.08
C ASP A 40 -12.03 -16.69 -0.64
N VAL A 41 -13.17 -17.35 -0.48
CA VAL A 41 -13.63 -17.86 0.81
C VAL A 41 -12.72 -19.00 1.33
N SER A 42 -12.00 -19.68 0.43
CA SER A 42 -11.27 -20.91 0.74
C SER A 42 -9.87 -20.66 1.28
N SER A 43 -9.14 -19.71 0.69
CA SER A 43 -7.77 -19.43 1.05
C SER A 43 -7.54 -17.98 1.48
N MET A 44 -8.56 -17.12 1.42
CA MET A 44 -8.44 -15.68 1.69
C MET A 44 -7.25 -15.06 0.93
N HIS A 45 -7.13 -15.35 -0.37
CA HIS A 45 -6.06 -14.83 -1.24
C HIS A 45 -4.65 -15.30 -0.90
N CYS A 46 -4.51 -16.36 -0.11
CA CYS A 46 -3.20 -16.93 0.23
C CYS A 46 -2.66 -17.88 -0.85
N LYS A 47 -3.52 -18.32 -1.79
CA LYS A 47 -3.14 -19.22 -2.88
C LYS A 47 -3.58 -18.65 -4.23
N PRO A 48 -2.91 -19.03 -5.32
CA PRO A 48 -3.39 -18.71 -6.66
C PRO A 48 -4.73 -19.41 -6.96
N GLY A 49 -5.46 -18.88 -7.94
CA GLY A 49 -6.73 -19.43 -8.45
C GLY A 49 -7.97 -18.56 -8.22
N TYR A 50 -7.86 -17.47 -7.44
CA TYR A 50 -8.99 -16.56 -7.17
C TYR A 50 -9.23 -15.54 -8.29
N PHE A 51 -8.24 -15.30 -9.14
CA PHE A 51 -8.30 -14.33 -10.23
C PHE A 51 -7.80 -14.98 -11.51
N ASN A 52 -8.50 -14.77 -12.61
CA ASN A 52 -8.11 -15.25 -13.92
C ASN A 52 -8.06 -14.07 -14.87
N ILE A 53 -6.84 -13.62 -15.20
CA ILE A 53 -6.59 -12.44 -16.04
C ILE A 53 -7.40 -12.49 -17.34
N THR A 54 -7.39 -13.60 -18.06
CA THR A 54 -8.05 -13.72 -19.37
C THR A 54 -9.57 -13.65 -19.29
N LYS A 55 -10.16 -14.10 -18.17
CA LYS A 55 -11.61 -14.08 -17.95
C LYS A 55 -12.09 -12.78 -17.30
N ASP A 56 -11.32 -12.27 -16.35
CA ASP A 56 -11.69 -11.17 -15.48
C ASP A 56 -11.28 -9.80 -16.03
N LEU A 57 -10.42 -9.77 -17.05
CA LEU A 57 -10.08 -8.59 -17.84
C LEU A 57 -10.47 -8.84 -19.31
N PRO A 58 -11.77 -8.84 -19.64
CA PRO A 58 -12.26 -9.19 -20.98
C PRO A 58 -11.83 -8.20 -22.08
N ASP A 59 -11.39 -7.00 -21.71
CA ASP A 59 -10.85 -6.00 -22.64
C ASP A 59 -9.49 -6.40 -23.22
N LEU A 60 -8.84 -7.38 -22.61
CA LEU A 60 -7.60 -8.00 -23.08
C LEU A 60 -7.88 -9.10 -24.13
N LYS A 61 -8.78 -8.84 -25.09
CA LYS A 61 -9.24 -9.86 -26.08
C LYS A 61 -8.11 -10.46 -26.92
N ASP A 62 -7.03 -9.72 -27.12
CA ASP A 62 -5.83 -10.13 -27.88
C ASP A 62 -4.68 -10.63 -26.98
N PHE A 63 -4.93 -10.82 -25.68
CA PHE A 63 -3.92 -11.25 -24.74
C PHE A 63 -3.69 -12.76 -24.84
N ASP A 64 -2.44 -13.14 -25.06
CA ASP A 64 -1.98 -14.52 -25.28
C ASP A 64 -1.99 -15.40 -24.01
N GLY A 65 -2.47 -14.86 -22.89
CA GLY A 65 -2.45 -15.53 -21.59
C GLY A 65 -1.09 -15.47 -20.88
N ASN A 66 -0.05 -14.88 -21.51
CA ASN A 66 1.25 -14.68 -20.88
C ASN A 66 1.26 -13.36 -20.14
N VAL A 67 1.17 -13.42 -18.81
CA VAL A 67 1.17 -12.26 -17.90
C VAL A 67 2.31 -11.26 -18.10
N ASN A 68 3.42 -11.69 -18.72
CA ASN A 68 4.55 -10.82 -19.04
C ASN A 68 4.32 -9.95 -20.29
N ASN A 69 3.30 -10.25 -21.10
CA ASN A 69 2.94 -9.56 -22.35
C ASN A 69 1.68 -8.69 -22.19
N LEU A 70 1.31 -8.33 -20.95
CA LEU A 70 0.14 -7.48 -20.71
C LEU A 70 0.32 -6.13 -21.43
N PRO A 71 -0.68 -5.63 -22.19
CA PRO A 71 -0.53 -4.38 -22.91
C PRO A 71 -0.29 -3.20 -21.95
N THR A 72 0.68 -2.35 -22.28
CA THR A 72 1.09 -1.24 -21.42
C THR A 72 0.02 -0.17 -21.20
N ALA A 73 -0.99 -0.11 -22.09
CA ALA A 73 -2.14 0.77 -21.90
C ALA A 73 -2.98 0.42 -20.63
N PHE A 74 -2.77 -0.76 -20.03
CA PHE A 74 -3.42 -1.23 -18.80
C PHE A 74 -2.43 -1.44 -17.64
N ASP A 75 -1.26 -0.79 -17.69
CA ASP A 75 -0.03 -1.02 -16.89
C ASP A 75 -0.16 -1.03 -15.35
N SER A 76 -1.33 -0.80 -14.80
CA SER A 76 -1.51 -0.68 -13.36
C SER A 76 -2.73 -1.44 -12.87
N LEU A 77 -2.48 -2.67 -12.42
CA LEU A 77 -3.46 -3.51 -11.75
C LEU A 77 -3.34 -3.35 -10.24
N ILE A 78 -4.39 -2.89 -9.58
CA ILE A 78 -4.48 -2.79 -8.12
C ILE A 78 -5.39 -3.92 -7.63
N ILE A 79 -4.82 -4.93 -6.99
CA ILE A 79 -5.61 -6.06 -6.47
C ILE A 79 -6.03 -5.77 -5.04
N VAL A 80 -7.33 -5.86 -4.78
CA VAL A 80 -7.88 -5.83 -3.42
C VAL A 80 -7.94 -7.27 -2.88
N VAL A 81 -7.47 -7.49 -1.67
CA VAL A 81 -7.43 -8.83 -1.02
C VAL A 81 -7.94 -8.76 0.42
N ASP A 82 -8.43 -9.87 0.94
CA ASP A 82 -8.91 -9.98 2.32
C ASP A 82 -7.77 -10.39 3.28
N ARG A 83 -7.69 -9.74 4.45
CA ARG A 83 -6.76 -10.13 5.52
C ARG A 83 -7.24 -11.42 6.21
N GLY A 84 -6.30 -12.34 6.44
CA GLY A 84 -6.53 -13.57 7.21
C GLY A 84 -5.69 -14.74 6.69
N VAL A 85 -5.70 -15.85 7.44
CA VAL A 85 -5.09 -17.17 7.11
C VAL A 85 -3.57 -17.20 6.94
N CYS A 86 -2.96 -16.26 6.24
CA CYS A 86 -1.53 -16.15 5.98
C CYS A 86 -1.02 -14.71 6.20
N THR A 87 0.29 -14.54 6.06
CA THR A 87 0.99 -13.26 6.21
C THR A 87 0.67 -12.28 5.08
N PHE A 88 0.90 -10.99 5.32
CA PHE A 88 0.74 -9.95 4.29
C PHE A 88 1.67 -10.19 3.10
N VAL A 89 2.94 -10.54 3.37
CA VAL A 89 3.94 -10.87 2.35
C VAL A 89 3.44 -11.98 1.43
N THR A 90 2.87 -13.06 1.98
CA THR A 90 2.34 -14.16 1.15
C THR A 90 1.26 -13.69 0.17
N LYS A 91 0.31 -12.87 0.62
CA LYS A 91 -0.78 -12.35 -0.24
C LYS A 91 -0.23 -11.46 -1.35
N VAL A 92 0.65 -10.54 -0.98
CA VAL A 92 1.26 -9.60 -1.93
C VAL A 92 2.15 -10.35 -2.92
N LYS A 93 2.87 -11.39 -2.48
CA LYS A 93 3.66 -12.26 -3.35
C LYS A 93 2.81 -12.96 -4.40
N VAL A 94 1.68 -13.55 -4.00
CA VAL A 94 0.74 -14.20 -4.92
C VAL A 94 0.21 -13.17 -5.93
N ALA A 95 -0.19 -11.98 -5.47
CA ALA A 95 -0.66 -10.91 -6.34
C ALA A 95 0.40 -10.46 -7.36
N GLN A 96 1.64 -10.28 -6.91
CA GLN A 96 2.77 -9.86 -7.72
C GLN A 96 3.17 -10.92 -8.75
N ASP A 97 3.41 -12.16 -8.29
CA ASP A 97 4.08 -13.17 -9.11
C ASP A 97 3.11 -13.80 -10.11
N GLU A 98 1.89 -14.13 -9.65
CA GLU A 98 0.88 -14.87 -10.41
C GLU A 98 0.00 -13.95 -11.27
N TYR A 99 -0.28 -12.73 -10.78
CA TYR A 99 -1.24 -11.84 -11.43
C TYR A 99 -0.65 -10.52 -11.92
N LYS A 100 0.66 -10.30 -11.73
CA LYS A 100 1.35 -9.07 -12.13
C LYS A 100 0.67 -7.81 -11.62
N ALA A 101 0.16 -7.87 -10.40
CA ALA A 101 -0.36 -6.68 -9.72
C ALA A 101 0.74 -5.63 -9.61
N THR A 102 0.37 -4.36 -9.79
CA THR A 102 1.26 -3.20 -9.61
C THR A 102 1.14 -2.64 -8.20
N ALA A 103 0.03 -2.89 -7.52
CA ALA A 103 -0.13 -2.62 -6.10
C ALA A 103 -1.19 -3.54 -5.47
N VAL A 104 -1.18 -3.63 -4.14
CA VAL A 104 -2.15 -4.42 -3.39
C VAL A 104 -2.82 -3.58 -2.31
N VAL A 105 -4.14 -3.65 -2.23
CA VAL A 105 -4.92 -3.10 -1.12
C VAL A 105 -5.44 -4.24 -0.28
N VAL A 106 -5.03 -4.32 0.97
CA VAL A 106 -5.47 -5.34 1.92
C VAL A 106 -6.62 -4.77 2.74
N ALA A 107 -7.80 -5.39 2.67
CA ALA A 107 -8.93 -5.08 3.53
C ALA A 107 -8.80 -5.86 4.84
N ASP A 108 -8.91 -5.18 5.98
CA ASP A 108 -8.86 -5.84 7.28
C ASP A 108 -10.03 -6.84 7.47
N SER A 109 -9.84 -7.79 8.37
CA SER A 109 -10.83 -8.84 8.66
C SER A 109 -12.00 -8.30 9.47
N LYS A 110 -13.21 -8.80 9.21
CA LYS A 110 -14.41 -8.57 10.04
C LYS A 110 -14.20 -8.92 11.52
N THR A 111 -13.29 -9.83 11.81
CA THR A 111 -13.00 -10.27 13.18
C THR A 111 -12.16 -9.28 13.96
N SER A 112 -11.54 -8.29 13.30
CA SER A 112 -10.83 -7.22 14.00
C SER A 112 -11.84 -6.19 14.50
N SER A 113 -11.52 -5.57 15.64
CA SER A 113 -12.23 -4.39 16.14
C SER A 113 -11.53 -3.09 15.72
N TYR A 114 -10.65 -3.16 14.72
CA TYR A 114 -9.82 -2.02 14.33
C TYR A 114 -10.62 -1.05 13.47
N THR A 115 -10.64 0.20 13.91
CA THR A 115 -11.17 1.34 13.17
C THR A 115 -10.13 1.88 12.20
N TRP A 116 -10.52 2.80 11.32
CA TRP A 116 -9.58 3.46 10.41
C TRP A 116 -8.44 4.18 11.16
N GLN A 117 -8.69 4.69 12.38
CA GLN A 117 -7.66 5.28 13.23
C GLN A 117 -6.68 4.22 13.77
N ASP A 118 -7.18 3.04 14.12
CA ASP A 118 -6.34 1.96 14.63
C ASP A 118 -5.43 1.41 13.53
N ILE A 119 -5.98 1.27 12.32
CA ILE A 119 -5.22 0.80 11.14
C ILE A 119 -3.98 1.65 10.87
N GLN A 120 -4.05 2.97 11.08
CA GLN A 120 -2.89 3.86 10.90
C GLN A 120 -1.70 3.53 11.81
N HIS A 121 -1.94 2.83 12.92
CA HIS A 121 -0.91 2.39 13.85
C HIS A 121 -0.47 0.94 13.62
N ILE A 122 -1.08 0.25 12.65
CA ILE A 122 -0.69 -1.10 12.28
C ILE A 122 0.44 -1.03 11.26
N ILE A 123 1.52 -1.76 11.55
CA ILE A 123 2.62 -1.95 10.63
C ILE A 123 2.42 -3.30 9.95
N MET A 124 2.26 -3.30 8.63
CA MET A 124 2.35 -4.55 7.85
C MET A 124 3.82 -4.96 7.77
N ALA A 125 4.24 -5.73 8.78
CA ALA A 125 5.61 -6.18 8.93
C ALA A 125 5.97 -7.28 7.93
N ASP A 126 7.21 -7.26 7.48
CA ASP A 126 7.85 -8.35 6.77
C ASP A 126 7.98 -9.58 7.68
N ASP A 127 7.66 -10.76 7.15
CA ASP A 127 7.78 -12.05 7.81
C ASP A 127 9.14 -12.74 7.54
N GLY A 128 10.07 -12.06 6.88
CA GLY A 128 11.39 -12.54 6.48
C GLY A 128 11.50 -12.87 4.99
N TYR A 129 10.40 -12.80 4.24
CA TYR A 129 10.33 -13.08 2.80
C TYR A 129 9.95 -11.86 1.94
N GLY A 130 9.80 -10.68 2.56
CA GLY A 130 9.42 -9.42 1.91
C GLY A 130 10.47 -8.83 0.99
N LYS A 131 11.73 -9.31 1.04
CA LYS A 131 12.81 -8.89 0.15
C LYS A 131 12.51 -9.09 -1.34
N ASP A 132 11.64 -10.05 -1.68
CA ASP A 132 11.26 -10.38 -3.06
C ASP A 132 9.96 -9.68 -3.47
N ILE A 133 9.45 -8.76 -2.63
CA ILE A 133 8.27 -7.93 -2.90
C ILE A 133 8.73 -6.53 -3.30
N TYR A 134 8.38 -6.14 -4.52
CA TYR A 134 8.73 -4.82 -5.10
C TYR A 134 7.49 -3.98 -5.42
N ILE A 135 6.29 -4.49 -5.19
CA ILE A 135 5.05 -3.75 -5.39
C ILE A 135 4.54 -3.17 -4.07
N PRO A 136 4.03 -1.93 -4.08
CA PRO A 136 3.50 -1.30 -2.88
C PRO A 136 2.22 -1.98 -2.40
N SER A 137 2.03 -1.96 -1.08
CA SER A 137 0.78 -2.43 -0.48
C SER A 137 0.29 -1.55 0.65
N ILE A 138 -1.03 -1.41 0.75
CA ILE A 138 -1.74 -0.57 1.73
C ILE A 138 -2.80 -1.41 2.45
N LEU A 139 -2.89 -1.29 3.77
CA LEU A 139 -3.94 -1.87 4.60
C LEU A 139 -4.98 -0.81 4.92
N ILE A 140 -6.25 -1.16 4.76
CA ILE A 140 -7.43 -0.35 5.08
C ILE A 140 -8.33 -1.09 6.07
N ASP A 141 -9.18 -0.35 6.80
CA ASP A 141 -10.11 -0.95 7.75
C ASP A 141 -11.16 -1.82 7.05
N HIS A 142 -11.75 -2.74 7.84
CA HIS A 142 -12.69 -3.72 7.31
C HIS A 142 -13.93 -3.07 6.69
N GLU A 143 -14.51 -2.05 7.34
CA GLU A 143 -15.76 -1.45 6.85
C GLU A 143 -15.53 -0.71 5.52
N THR A 144 -14.45 0.06 5.44
CA THR A 144 -14.04 0.72 4.20
C THR A 144 -13.70 -0.28 3.11
N GLY A 145 -12.94 -1.34 3.44
CA GLY A 145 -12.62 -2.42 2.52
C GLY A 145 -13.86 -3.13 2.01
N GLN A 146 -14.87 -3.37 2.87
CA GLN A 146 -16.12 -3.99 2.45
C GLN A 146 -16.88 -3.13 1.44
N LEU A 147 -16.99 -1.82 1.70
CA LEU A 147 -17.62 -0.88 0.75
C LEU A 147 -16.91 -0.83 -0.59
N LEU A 148 -15.57 -0.82 -0.58
CA LEU A 148 -14.76 -0.83 -1.80
C LEU A 148 -14.97 -2.13 -2.60
N LYS A 149 -14.92 -3.28 -1.91
CA LYS A 149 -15.15 -4.61 -2.52
C LYS A 149 -16.53 -4.72 -3.13
N ASP A 150 -17.56 -4.25 -2.43
CA ASP A 150 -18.94 -4.27 -2.92
C ASP A 150 -19.12 -3.35 -4.13
N TYR A 151 -18.46 -2.19 -4.15
CA TYR A 151 -18.47 -1.26 -5.28
C TYR A 151 -17.81 -1.87 -6.52
N ILE A 152 -16.64 -2.51 -6.37
CA ILE A 152 -15.95 -3.22 -7.46
C ILE A 152 -16.80 -4.37 -7.99
N LYS A 153 -17.36 -5.21 -7.11
CA LYS A 153 -18.26 -6.30 -7.49
C LYS A 153 -19.47 -5.80 -8.26
N GLN A 154 -20.08 -4.69 -7.82
CA GLN A 154 -21.24 -4.12 -8.49
C GLN A 154 -20.89 -3.61 -9.89
N ALA A 155 -19.75 -2.95 -10.04
CA ALA A 155 -19.22 -2.49 -11.32
C ALA A 155 -18.97 -3.66 -12.30
N ASP A 156 -18.42 -4.77 -11.82
CA ASP A 156 -18.17 -5.95 -12.65
C ASP A 156 -19.46 -6.67 -13.10
N MET A 157 -20.56 -6.51 -12.38
CA MET A 157 -21.85 -7.14 -12.69
C MET A 157 -22.74 -6.31 -13.62
N SER A 158 -22.48 -5.01 -13.79
CA SER A 158 -23.30 -4.16 -14.66
C SER A 158 -22.94 -4.41 -16.13
N ASN A 159 -23.80 -5.14 -16.84
CA ASN A 159 -23.72 -5.38 -18.29
C ASN A 159 -24.11 -4.15 -19.16
N GLU A 160 -24.07 -2.93 -18.60
CA GLU A 160 -24.33 -1.73 -19.39
C GLU A 160 -23.07 -1.36 -20.18
N GLU A 161 -23.23 -1.05 -21.47
CA GLU A 161 -22.15 -0.81 -22.44
C GLU A 161 -21.20 0.35 -22.07
N ASP A 162 -21.54 1.15 -21.05
CA ASP A 162 -20.67 2.12 -20.39
C ASP A 162 -20.02 1.47 -19.14
N GLU A 163 -19.08 0.56 -19.37
CA GLU A 163 -18.28 -0.14 -18.36
C GLU A 163 -17.80 0.79 -17.22
N LYS A 164 -18.33 0.60 -16.01
CA LYS A 164 -17.83 1.32 -14.82
C LYS A 164 -16.63 0.59 -14.22
N THR A 165 -15.58 0.40 -15.01
CA THR A 165 -14.29 -0.02 -14.46
C THR A 165 -13.88 0.94 -13.34
N VAL A 166 -13.59 0.38 -12.16
CA VAL A 166 -13.20 1.17 -11.00
C VAL A 166 -11.71 1.47 -11.07
N TYR A 167 -11.35 2.75 -11.13
CA TYR A 167 -9.96 3.21 -11.05
C TYR A 167 -9.69 3.82 -9.68
N GLY A 168 -8.50 3.55 -9.15
CA GLY A 168 -8.00 4.13 -7.90
C GLY A 168 -6.66 4.79 -8.09
N THR A 169 -6.39 5.83 -7.31
CA THR A 169 -5.05 6.42 -7.18
C THR A 169 -4.53 6.14 -5.79
N LEU A 170 -3.37 5.50 -5.70
CA LEU A 170 -2.61 5.34 -4.47
C LEU A 170 -1.55 6.44 -4.41
N GLU A 171 -1.48 7.13 -3.29
CA GLU A 171 -0.59 8.27 -3.10
C GLU A 171 0.15 8.12 -1.77
N TRP A 172 1.48 8.21 -1.82
CA TRP A 172 2.35 8.25 -0.65
C TRP A 172 2.81 9.68 -0.42
N GLY A 173 1.93 10.45 0.23
CA GLY A 173 2.23 11.79 0.68
C GLY A 173 3.29 11.74 1.78
N VAL A 174 4.32 12.58 1.67
CA VAL A 174 5.16 12.91 2.81
C VAL A 174 4.33 13.80 3.71
N SER A 175 4.23 13.47 5.00
CA SER A 175 3.57 14.37 5.95
C SER A 175 4.41 15.66 6.03
N GLU A 176 3.86 16.76 5.50
CA GLU A 176 4.37 18.12 5.73
C GLU A 176 4.09 18.54 7.18
N LYS A 177 4.66 17.82 8.15
CA LYS A 177 4.85 18.39 9.47
C LYS A 177 6.18 19.10 9.39
N ASP A 178 6.16 20.44 9.48
CA ASP A 178 7.33 21.34 9.48
C ASP A 178 8.33 21.09 10.63
N VAL A 179 8.18 19.98 11.37
CA VAL A 179 9.02 19.60 12.50
C VAL A 179 9.46 18.16 12.30
N VAL A 180 10.70 17.99 11.85
CA VAL A 180 11.42 16.72 11.97
C VAL A 180 12.17 16.76 13.30
N ILE A 181 11.80 15.90 14.25
CA ILE A 181 12.59 15.69 15.47
C ILE A 181 13.61 14.60 15.16
N VAL A 182 14.88 14.98 15.06
CA VAL A 182 16.00 14.05 14.89
C VAL A 182 16.76 13.99 16.19
N ASP A 183 16.70 12.85 16.88
CA ASP A 183 17.54 12.58 18.06
C ASP A 183 18.82 11.86 17.61
N PHE A 184 19.94 12.59 17.64
CA PHE A 184 21.27 12.01 17.49
C PHE A 184 21.82 11.64 18.87
N TRP A 185 22.22 10.37 19.03
CA TRP A 185 22.98 9.91 20.18
C TRP A 185 24.41 9.68 19.74
N THR A 186 25.36 10.43 20.29
CA THR A 186 26.80 10.22 20.07
C THR A 186 27.43 9.72 21.37
N TYR A 187 28.33 8.75 21.29
CA TYR A 187 29.17 8.36 22.42
C TYR A 187 30.45 9.20 22.40
N ALA A 188 30.82 9.79 23.54
CA ALA A 188 32.03 10.62 23.66
C ALA A 188 33.36 9.84 23.47
N SER A 189 33.29 8.52 23.22
CA SER A 189 34.43 7.64 22.98
C SER A 189 34.61 7.24 21.51
N SER A 190 33.75 7.73 20.60
CA SER A 190 33.92 7.47 19.16
C SER A 190 34.69 8.61 18.49
N GLN A 191 35.48 8.26 17.47
CA GLN A 191 36.36 9.20 16.75
C GLN A 191 35.58 10.35 16.10
N GLU A 192 34.30 10.12 15.78
CA GLU A 192 33.39 11.13 15.23
C GLU A 192 32.96 12.19 16.26
N GLY A 193 32.93 11.86 17.56
CA GLY A 193 32.63 12.81 18.64
C GLY A 193 33.76 13.79 18.94
N GLU A 194 35.00 13.43 18.60
CA GLU A 194 36.17 14.30 18.74
C GLU A 194 36.19 15.39 17.65
N TYR A 195 35.67 15.11 16.45
CA TYR A 195 35.66 16.05 15.33
C TYR A 195 34.71 17.24 15.55
N SER A 196 33.56 17.03 16.22
CA SER A 196 32.61 18.11 16.53
C SER A 196 33.18 19.15 17.52
N ARG A 197 34.24 18.81 18.26
CA ARG A 197 34.95 19.73 19.16
C ARG A 197 35.97 20.63 18.46
N SER A 198 36.48 20.27 17.28
CA SER A 198 37.55 21.04 16.63
C SER A 198 37.07 22.31 15.94
N ASP A 199 35.78 22.39 15.58
CA ASP A 199 35.23 23.50 14.79
C ASP A 199 34.75 24.69 15.62
N HIS A 200 34.93 24.65 16.94
CA HIS A 200 34.77 25.82 17.82
C HIS A 200 35.98 25.91 18.77
N PRO A 201 37.05 26.63 18.41
CA PRO A 201 38.02 27.02 19.42
C PRO A 201 37.33 27.97 20.41
N PRO A 202 37.31 27.67 21.72
CA PRO A 202 37.00 28.72 22.69
C PRO A 202 38.10 29.77 22.57
N SER A 203 37.72 31.03 22.31
CA SER A 203 38.63 32.15 22.45
C SER A 203 39.02 32.26 23.93
N LEU A 204 40.18 31.68 24.25
CA LEU A 204 40.90 31.91 25.50
C LEU A 204 41.54 33.31 25.43
N ASP A 205 40.74 34.35 25.62
CA ASP A 205 41.21 35.52 26.36
C ASP A 205 41.26 35.06 27.83
N ALA A 206 42.40 34.61 28.35
CA ALA A 206 43.51 35.49 28.72
C ALA A 206 43.01 36.71 29.51
N CYS A 207 42.78 36.53 30.82
CA CYS A 207 43.17 37.49 31.86
C CYS A 207 42.88 36.94 33.26
N LEU A 208 43.64 35.92 33.67
CA LEU A 208 44.18 35.92 35.02
C LEU A 208 45.50 36.71 34.95
N ALA A 209 45.48 37.98 35.34
CA ALA A 209 46.65 38.76 35.69
C ALA A 209 46.24 40.03 36.45
N GLY A 210 46.55 40.10 37.75
CA GLY A 210 46.37 41.28 38.61
C GLY A 210 46.01 40.92 40.04
#